data_AF-A0ABD2M3X3-F1
#
_entry.id   AF-A0ABD2M3X3-F1
#
_cell.length_a   1.000
_cell.length_b   1.000
_cell.length_c   1.000
_cell.angle_alpha   90.00
_cell.angle_beta   90.00
_cell.angle_gamma   90.00
#
_symmetry.space_group_name_H-M   'P 1'
#
loop_
_entity.id
_entity.type
_entity.pdbx_description
1 polymer ?
#
loop_
_entity_poly.entity_id
_entity_poly.type
_entity_poly.pdbx_seq_one_letter_code
_entity_poly.pdbx_strand_id
1 'polypeptide(L)'
;MENYLIPGNQPLCEALLRTGFVRLVEASTDRYWAAGLRITDEAIHSSNNWPGRNELGRLLMRVRDQLRPLPHHVHQINKHYVVCQAAAPYYVVALAAEPHVQPYAVRINNETVNAARQLQIGDTLVIESVEWREGFEQLGAEEMNDRPCWVHQARFNWQATASAVYSLCMHRWVPARAKILRCVRGGPRHNRTICSIRIQLDGIEFVLTQRNVNGNINLAQQGQWVDVSAIVVAEHWHADWGFILPPDAVFRGRHQIVSDGRVRIPVFVG
;
A
#
# COMPACT_ATOMS: atom_id res chain seq x y z
N MET A 1 -5.76 -16.48 -33.42
CA MET A 1 -5.77 -17.42 -32.29
C MET A 1 -7.14 -17.34 -31.66
N GLU A 2 -7.93 -18.40 -31.81
CA GLU A 2 -9.30 -18.50 -31.30
C GLU A 2 -9.30 -18.46 -29.77
N ASN A 3 -10.26 -17.71 -29.21
CA ASN A 3 -10.52 -17.62 -27.78
C ASN A 3 -10.99 -18.98 -27.25
N TYR A 4 -10.07 -19.83 -26.79
CA TYR A 4 -10.37 -20.97 -25.91
C TYR A 4 -10.68 -20.48 -24.49
N LEU A 5 -11.64 -19.57 -24.37
CA LEU A 5 -12.37 -19.31 -23.15
C LEU A 5 -13.19 -20.57 -22.89
N ILE A 6 -12.92 -21.33 -21.84
CA ILE A 6 -13.67 -22.55 -21.48
C ILE A 6 -15.17 -22.19 -21.43
N PRO A 7 -15.99 -22.54 -22.45
CA PRO A 7 -17.38 -22.15 -22.47
C PRO A 7 -18.10 -22.97 -21.38
N GLY A 8 -18.75 -22.28 -20.43
CA GLY A 8 -19.56 -22.93 -19.39
C GLY A 8 -18.98 -22.93 -17.97
N ASN A 9 -17.87 -22.25 -17.70
CA ASN A 9 -17.26 -22.24 -16.35
C ASN A 9 -17.07 -20.85 -15.75
N GLN A 10 -18.12 -20.04 -15.84
CA GLN A 10 -18.14 -18.65 -15.39
C GLN A 10 -17.71 -18.47 -13.91
N PRO A 11 -18.11 -19.35 -12.96
CA PRO A 11 -17.64 -19.24 -11.58
C PRO A 11 -16.12 -19.38 -11.40
N LEU A 12 -15.47 -20.24 -12.22
CA LEU A 12 -14.02 -20.43 -12.17
C LEU A 12 -13.26 -19.28 -12.83
N CYS A 13 -13.79 -18.71 -13.91
CA CYS A 13 -13.25 -17.48 -14.49
C CYS A 13 -13.33 -16.31 -13.49
N GLU A 14 -14.48 -16.15 -12.83
CA GLU A 14 -14.65 -15.13 -11.78
C GLU A 14 -13.73 -15.38 -10.58
N ALA A 15 -13.59 -16.64 -10.15
CA ALA A 15 -12.62 -17.00 -9.11
C ALA A 15 -11.19 -16.63 -9.49
N LEU A 16 -10.78 -16.96 -10.72
CA LEU A 16 -9.46 -16.62 -11.24
C LEU A 16 -9.24 -15.11 -11.31
N LEU A 17 -10.22 -14.34 -11.79
CA LEU A 17 -10.16 -12.88 -11.84
C LEU A 17 -10.10 -12.25 -10.44
N ARG A 18 -10.84 -12.80 -9.47
CA ARG A 18 -10.82 -12.32 -8.07
C ARG A 18 -9.46 -12.43 -7.41
N THR A 19 -8.56 -13.28 -7.92
CA THR A 19 -7.17 -13.32 -7.46
C THR A 19 -6.37 -12.05 -7.79
N GLY A 20 -6.94 -11.10 -8.54
CA GLY A 20 -6.29 -9.81 -8.80
C GLY A 20 -5.04 -9.99 -9.64
N PHE A 21 -3.94 -9.35 -9.23
CA PHE A 21 -2.60 -9.59 -9.80
C PHE A 21 -1.65 -10.29 -8.82
N VAL A 22 -2.19 -11.01 -7.83
CA VAL A 22 -1.34 -11.81 -6.94
C VAL A 22 -0.74 -12.99 -7.69
N ARG A 23 0.39 -13.47 -7.20
CA ARG A 23 0.97 -14.71 -7.72
C ARG A 23 0.14 -15.91 -7.26
N LEU A 24 -0.24 -16.75 -8.22
CA LEU A 24 -0.87 -18.03 -7.92
C LEU A 24 0.21 -19.08 -7.73
N VAL A 25 0.11 -19.83 -6.63
CA VAL A 25 1.07 -20.86 -6.25
C VAL A 25 0.31 -22.13 -5.94
N GLU A 26 0.63 -23.21 -6.65
CA GLU A 26 0.21 -24.53 -6.23
C GLU A 26 1.18 -25.04 -5.16
N ALA A 27 0.68 -25.30 -3.96
CA ALA A 27 1.48 -25.69 -2.80
C ALA A 27 1.46 -27.22 -2.61
N SER A 28 2.12 -27.93 -3.52
CA SER A 28 2.29 -29.38 -3.48
C SER A 28 3.76 -29.76 -3.70
N THR A 29 4.11 -31.02 -3.44
CA THR A 29 5.48 -31.54 -3.61
C THR A 29 5.88 -31.77 -5.07
N ASP A 30 4.98 -31.54 -6.03
CA ASP A 30 5.28 -31.58 -7.46
C ASP A 30 6.26 -30.45 -7.82
N ARG A 31 7.33 -30.77 -8.57
CA ARG A 31 8.38 -29.79 -8.92
C ARG A 31 8.22 -29.18 -10.31
N TYR A 32 7.24 -29.61 -11.09
CA TYR A 32 6.93 -29.06 -12.40
C TYR A 32 5.68 -28.17 -12.33
N TRP A 33 4.54 -28.74 -11.95
CA TRP A 33 3.27 -28.02 -11.89
C TRP A 33 3.18 -27.08 -10.69
N ALA A 34 3.81 -27.45 -9.58
CA ALA A 34 3.73 -26.76 -8.31
C ALA A 34 5.07 -26.15 -7.85
N ALA A 35 5.05 -25.49 -6.69
CA ALA A 35 6.23 -24.90 -6.05
C ALA A 35 7.18 -25.95 -5.45
N GLY A 36 6.78 -27.21 -5.38
CA GLY A 36 7.57 -28.29 -4.77
C GLY A 36 7.64 -28.22 -3.25
N LEU A 37 6.75 -27.45 -2.62
CA LEU A 37 6.63 -27.25 -1.17
C LEU A 37 5.16 -27.36 -0.78
N ARG A 38 4.89 -27.86 0.43
CA ARG A 38 3.53 -27.88 0.98
C ARG A 38 3.15 -26.49 1.48
N ILE A 39 1.84 -26.23 1.61
CA ILE A 39 1.34 -24.95 2.14
C ILE A 39 1.80 -24.67 3.58
N THR A 40 2.13 -25.72 4.34
CA THR A 40 2.63 -25.64 5.71
C THR A 40 4.13 -25.35 5.79
N ASP A 41 4.84 -25.36 4.67
CA ASP A 41 6.28 -25.09 4.63
C ASP A 41 6.51 -23.58 4.56
N GLU A 42 7.22 -23.00 5.52
CA GLU A 42 7.49 -21.55 5.56
C GLU A 42 8.19 -21.05 4.29
N ALA A 43 8.98 -21.91 3.64
CA ALA A 43 9.66 -21.56 2.39
C ALA A 43 8.69 -21.33 1.22
N ILE A 44 7.41 -21.75 1.32
CA ILE A 44 6.39 -21.52 0.28
C ILE A 44 6.15 -20.03 0.03
N HIS A 45 6.39 -19.18 1.02
CA HIS A 45 6.12 -17.75 0.93
C HIS A 45 7.16 -16.98 0.09
N SER A 46 8.30 -17.59 -0.25
CA SER A 46 9.34 -16.98 -1.08
C SER A 46 9.69 -17.84 -2.28
N SER A 47 9.46 -17.32 -3.48
CA SER A 47 9.73 -18.04 -4.73
C SER A 47 11.20 -18.37 -4.97
N ASN A 48 12.12 -17.66 -4.29
CA ASN A 48 13.55 -17.98 -4.33
C ASN A 48 13.86 -19.33 -3.68
N ASN A 49 12.99 -19.81 -2.80
CA ASN A 49 13.17 -21.06 -2.06
C ASN A 49 12.44 -22.23 -2.72
N TRP A 50 11.71 -22.00 -3.81
CA TRP A 50 10.90 -23.05 -4.45
C TRP A 50 11.79 -24.00 -5.25
N PRO A 51 11.83 -25.31 -4.91
CA PRO A 51 12.46 -26.30 -5.75
C PRO A 51 11.64 -26.60 -7.02
N GLY A 52 10.36 -26.23 -7.04
CA GLY A 52 9.44 -26.44 -8.16
C GLY A 52 9.25 -25.21 -9.07
N ARG A 53 8.74 -25.44 -10.28
CA ARG A 53 8.57 -24.40 -11.31
C ARG A 53 7.26 -23.63 -11.23
N ASN A 54 6.25 -24.16 -10.54
CA ASN A 54 4.90 -23.58 -10.44
C ASN A 54 4.28 -23.27 -11.82
N GLU A 55 4.43 -24.20 -12.80
CA GLU A 55 3.90 -24.02 -14.15
C GLU A 55 2.37 -23.91 -14.18
N LEU A 56 1.64 -24.57 -13.26
CA LEU A 56 0.18 -24.44 -13.17
C LEU A 56 -0.21 -23.00 -12.80
N GLY A 57 0.41 -22.46 -11.75
CA GLY A 57 0.20 -21.07 -11.34
C GLY A 57 0.52 -20.09 -12.47
N ARG A 58 1.63 -20.30 -13.18
CA ARG A 58 2.01 -19.47 -14.35
C ARG A 58 0.98 -19.53 -15.47
N LEU A 59 0.49 -20.72 -15.81
CA LEU A 59 -0.53 -20.90 -16.85
C LEU A 59 -1.84 -20.20 -16.45
N LEU A 60 -2.30 -20.39 -15.21
CA LEU A 60 -3.49 -19.74 -14.70
C LEU A 60 -3.37 -18.21 -14.71
N MET A 61 -2.19 -17.67 -14.36
CA MET A 61 -1.94 -16.22 -14.47
C MET A 61 -1.97 -15.74 -15.93
N ARG A 62 -1.41 -16.49 -16.90
CA ARG A 62 -1.53 -16.14 -18.33
C ARG A 62 -2.97 -16.14 -18.80
N VAL A 63 -3.76 -17.15 -18.40
CA VAL A 63 -5.20 -17.19 -18.70
C VAL A 63 -5.89 -15.98 -18.06
N ARG A 64 -5.61 -15.69 -16.79
CA ARG A 64 -6.14 -14.52 -16.09
C ARG A 64 -5.84 -13.22 -16.83
N ASP A 65 -4.62 -13.05 -17.31
CA ASP A 65 -4.18 -11.84 -18.01
C ASP A 65 -4.86 -11.73 -19.40
N GLN A 66 -5.12 -12.86 -20.07
CA GLN A 66 -5.91 -12.88 -21.32
C GLN A 66 -7.40 -12.54 -21.08
N LEU A 67 -7.97 -12.97 -19.96
CA LEU A 67 -9.33 -12.59 -19.55
C LEU A 67 -9.41 -11.12 -19.07
N ARG A 68 -8.30 -10.67 -18.48
CA ARG A 68 -7.90 -9.37 -17.92
C ARG A 68 -7.13 -8.42 -18.85
N PRO A 69 -7.56 -8.04 -20.08
CA PRO A 69 -6.74 -7.14 -20.88
C PRO A 69 -6.50 -5.83 -20.13
N LEU A 70 -5.22 -5.47 -19.99
CA LEU A 70 -4.81 -4.25 -19.32
C LEU A 70 -5.23 -3.04 -20.15
N PRO A 71 -5.89 -2.02 -19.57
CA PRO A 71 -6.22 -0.82 -20.29
C PRO A 71 -4.95 -0.06 -20.70
N HIS A 72 -4.75 0.14 -22.00
CA HIS A 72 -3.64 0.94 -22.54
C HIS A 72 -3.85 2.47 -22.42
N HIS A 73 -4.99 2.90 -21.86
CA HIS A 73 -5.42 4.30 -21.76
C HIS A 73 -6.16 4.56 -20.43
N VAL A 74 -6.64 5.80 -20.25
CA VAL A 74 -7.50 6.18 -19.12
C VAL A 74 -8.66 5.20 -18.97
N HIS A 75 -8.72 4.51 -17.84
CA HIS A 75 -9.70 3.48 -17.55
C HIS A 75 -10.70 3.99 -16.51
N GLN A 76 -11.99 3.90 -16.84
CA GLN A 76 -13.09 4.23 -15.94
C GLN A 76 -13.33 3.06 -14.98
N ILE A 77 -13.21 3.31 -13.67
CA ILE A 77 -13.35 2.30 -12.62
C ILE A 77 -14.49 2.59 -11.65
N ASN A 78 -14.71 3.85 -11.25
CA ASN A 78 -15.73 4.25 -10.26
C ASN A 78 -15.73 3.37 -9.00
N LYS A 79 -14.57 3.29 -8.34
CA LYS A 79 -14.37 2.43 -7.15
C LYS A 79 -13.91 3.20 -5.93
N HIS A 80 -14.22 2.64 -4.76
CA HIS A 80 -13.82 3.18 -3.47
C HIS A 80 -12.37 2.85 -3.15
N TYR A 81 -11.66 3.84 -2.65
CA TYR A 81 -10.28 3.75 -2.20
C TYR A 81 -10.11 4.37 -0.82
N VAL A 82 -9.14 3.85 -0.07
CA VAL A 82 -8.70 4.42 1.20
C VAL A 82 -7.26 4.89 1.05
N VAL A 83 -6.97 6.12 1.47
CA VAL A 83 -5.62 6.64 1.54
C VAL A 83 -4.84 5.87 2.60
N CYS A 84 -3.86 5.09 2.16
CA CYS A 84 -3.09 4.21 3.01
C CYS A 84 -1.74 4.81 3.39
N GLN A 85 -1.18 5.69 2.56
CA GLN A 85 0.10 6.34 2.82
C GLN A 85 0.13 7.77 2.29
N ALA A 86 0.68 8.69 3.09
CA ALA A 86 1.08 10.02 2.63
C ALA A 86 2.58 10.00 2.27
N ALA A 87 2.90 10.02 0.98
CA ALA A 87 4.28 9.91 0.49
C ALA A 87 4.81 11.29 0.02
N ALA A 88 5.73 11.87 0.78
CA ALA A 88 6.31 13.17 0.44
C ALA A 88 7.14 13.13 -0.88
N PRO A 89 7.15 14.22 -1.67
CA PRO A 89 6.57 15.53 -1.37
C PRO A 89 5.19 15.86 -1.99
N TYR A 90 4.58 15.03 -2.86
CA TYR A 90 3.43 15.50 -3.67
C TYR A 90 2.38 14.44 -4.01
N TYR A 91 2.31 13.35 -3.25
CA TYR A 91 1.24 12.39 -3.48
C TYR A 91 0.84 11.65 -2.22
N VAL A 92 -0.32 11.04 -2.33
CA VAL A 92 -0.75 9.94 -1.47
C VAL A 92 -0.89 8.67 -2.30
N VAL A 93 -0.79 7.52 -1.65
CA VAL A 93 -1.15 6.25 -2.25
C VAL A 93 -2.41 5.75 -1.55
N ALA A 94 -3.41 5.43 -2.36
CA ALA A 94 -4.66 4.86 -1.92
C ALA A 94 -4.78 3.40 -2.38
N LEU A 95 -5.34 2.55 -1.53
CA LEU A 95 -5.66 1.16 -1.86
C LEU A 95 -7.15 1.01 -2.11
N ALA A 96 -7.52 0.16 -3.06
CA ALA A 96 -8.92 -0.15 -3.30
C ALA A 96 -9.52 -0.81 -2.05
N ALA A 97 -10.74 -0.41 -1.70
CA ALA A 97 -11.44 -0.96 -0.54
C ALA A 97 -11.77 -2.46 -0.71
N GLU A 98 -11.84 -2.93 -1.96
CA GLU A 98 -12.09 -4.32 -2.30
C GLU A 98 -10.82 -4.94 -2.93
N PRO A 99 -10.27 -6.06 -2.39
CA PRO A 99 -9.01 -6.66 -2.82
C PRO A 99 -8.93 -7.06 -4.30
N HIS A 100 -10.08 -7.33 -4.91
CA HIS A 100 -10.19 -7.77 -6.29
C HIS A 100 -10.27 -6.60 -7.29
N VAL A 101 -10.50 -5.37 -6.82
CA VAL A 101 -10.52 -4.17 -7.66
C VAL A 101 -9.12 -3.88 -8.19
N GLN A 102 -9.05 -3.54 -9.47
CA GLN A 102 -7.80 -3.22 -10.15
C GLN A 102 -7.91 -1.89 -10.90
N PRO A 103 -6.90 -1.01 -10.81
CA PRO A 103 -5.67 -1.12 -10.02
C PRO A 103 -5.96 -1.09 -8.51
N TYR A 104 -5.33 -1.99 -7.75
CA TYR A 104 -5.48 -2.06 -6.30
C TYR A 104 -4.73 -0.91 -5.61
N ALA A 105 -3.52 -0.54 -6.07
CA ALA A 105 -2.77 0.60 -5.52
C ALA A 105 -2.69 1.76 -6.52
N VAL A 106 -3.18 2.94 -6.12
CA VAL A 106 -3.28 4.12 -6.98
C VAL A 106 -2.59 5.32 -6.34
N ARG A 107 -1.78 6.02 -7.13
CA ARG A 107 -1.17 7.30 -6.75
C ARG A 107 -2.09 8.47 -7.06
N ILE A 108 -2.18 9.43 -6.15
CA ILE A 108 -2.96 10.67 -6.30
C ILE A 108 -2.03 11.87 -6.14
N ASN A 109 -1.82 12.63 -7.21
CA ASN A 109 -0.88 13.77 -7.26
C ASN A 109 -1.46 15.08 -6.73
N ASN A 110 -2.73 15.37 -7.04
CA ASN A 110 -3.39 16.59 -6.59
C ASN A 110 -4.19 16.31 -5.32
N GLU A 111 -3.46 16.02 -4.26
CA GLU A 111 -3.98 15.59 -2.96
C GLU A 111 -4.81 16.65 -2.21
N THR A 112 -5.08 17.81 -2.81
CA THR A 112 -5.77 18.90 -2.12
C THR A 112 -7.28 18.72 -2.26
N VAL A 113 -7.96 18.39 -1.16
CA VAL A 113 -9.43 18.26 -1.09
C VAL A 113 -9.99 19.66 -0.89
N ASN A 114 -10.11 20.42 -1.98
CA ASN A 114 -10.43 21.87 -1.98
C ASN A 114 -9.40 22.71 -1.21
N ALA A 115 -9.66 24.02 -1.04
CA ALA A 115 -8.78 24.93 -0.29
C ALA A 115 -8.60 24.60 1.22
N ALA A 116 -9.18 23.50 1.72
CA ALA A 116 -9.30 23.23 3.15
C ALA A 116 -8.17 22.36 3.74
N ARG A 117 -7.72 21.29 3.06
CA ARG A 117 -6.56 20.46 3.49
C ARG A 117 -6.10 19.46 2.42
N GLN A 118 -4.88 18.95 2.59
CA GLN A 118 -4.38 17.79 1.85
C GLN A 118 -5.07 16.48 2.29
N LEU A 119 -5.10 15.48 1.40
CA LEU A 119 -5.48 14.08 1.65
C LEU A 119 -4.49 13.44 2.62
N GLN A 120 -5.03 12.60 3.47
CA GLN A 120 -4.30 12.04 4.61
C GLN A 120 -4.66 10.59 4.80
N ILE A 121 -3.77 9.88 5.48
CA ILE A 121 -3.99 8.47 5.82
C ILE A 121 -5.37 8.32 6.49
N GLY A 122 -6.14 7.33 6.07
CA GLY A 122 -7.50 7.06 6.54
C GLY A 122 -8.62 7.78 5.79
N ASP A 123 -8.32 8.82 4.99
CA ASP A 123 -9.33 9.43 4.13
C ASP A 123 -9.83 8.42 3.09
N THR A 124 -11.13 8.46 2.80
CA THR A 124 -11.73 7.60 1.76
C THR A 124 -12.26 8.45 0.62
N LEU A 125 -12.13 7.91 -0.59
CA LEU A 125 -12.46 8.61 -1.83
C LEU A 125 -12.97 7.64 -2.88
N VAL A 126 -13.63 8.18 -3.90
CA VAL A 126 -13.97 7.42 -5.09
C VAL A 126 -13.09 7.90 -6.24
N ILE A 127 -12.48 6.96 -6.95
CA ILE A 127 -11.67 7.24 -8.14
C ILE A 127 -12.55 6.92 -9.36
N GLU A 128 -12.79 7.90 -10.23
CA GLU A 128 -13.53 7.67 -11.49
C GLU A 128 -12.64 6.98 -12.48
N SER A 129 -11.43 7.51 -12.66
CA SER A 129 -10.54 7.04 -13.70
C SER A 129 -9.07 7.05 -13.31
N VAL A 130 -8.33 6.15 -13.95
CA VAL A 130 -6.92 5.91 -13.71
C VAL A 130 -6.14 5.78 -15.01
N GLU A 131 -4.86 6.10 -14.96
CA GLU A 131 -3.89 5.83 -16.02
C GLU A 131 -2.89 4.79 -15.52
N TRP A 132 -2.84 3.64 -16.18
CA TRP A 132 -1.95 2.54 -15.83
C TRP A 132 -0.49 2.92 -16.04
N ARG A 133 0.37 2.44 -15.14
CA ARG A 133 1.83 2.56 -15.27
C ARG A 133 2.38 1.27 -15.87
N GLU A 134 2.95 1.39 -17.07
CA GLU A 134 3.55 0.28 -17.79
C GLU A 134 4.61 -0.44 -16.93
N GLY A 135 4.53 -1.77 -16.86
CA GLY A 135 5.45 -2.63 -16.12
C GLY A 135 5.18 -2.72 -14.61
N PHE A 136 4.09 -2.11 -14.13
CA PHE A 136 3.66 -2.15 -12.71
C PHE A 136 2.29 -2.78 -12.54
N GLU A 137 1.81 -3.53 -13.54
CA GLU A 137 0.48 -4.11 -13.53
C GLU A 137 0.39 -5.28 -12.55
N GLN A 138 1.46 -6.08 -12.49
CA GLN A 138 1.66 -7.08 -11.46
C GLN A 138 2.54 -6.52 -10.34
N LEU A 139 2.10 -6.63 -9.09
CA LEU A 139 2.91 -6.28 -7.93
C LEU A 139 3.20 -7.54 -7.10
N GLY A 140 4.48 -7.76 -6.77
CA GLY A 140 4.96 -8.88 -5.94
C GLY A 140 4.93 -8.55 -4.45
N ALA A 141 4.90 -9.53 -3.56
CA ALA A 141 4.97 -9.28 -2.11
C ALA A 141 6.35 -8.73 -1.68
N GLU A 142 6.43 -8.14 -0.48
CA GLU A 142 7.72 -7.88 0.17
C GLU A 142 8.50 -9.21 0.26
N GLU A 143 9.81 -9.21 0.03
CA GLU A 143 10.69 -10.41 -0.04
C GLU A 143 10.68 -11.23 -1.34
N MET A 144 9.79 -10.94 -2.28
CA MET A 144 9.88 -11.49 -3.62
C MET A 144 10.89 -10.68 -4.45
N ASN A 145 11.78 -11.36 -5.18
CA ASN A 145 12.67 -10.71 -6.18
C ASN A 145 11.91 -10.19 -7.41
N ASP A 146 10.59 -10.37 -7.43
CA ASP A 146 9.73 -9.93 -8.50
C ASP A 146 9.50 -8.43 -8.37
N ARG A 147 10.08 -7.70 -9.32
CA ARG A 147 9.85 -6.27 -9.43
C ARG A 147 8.59 -6.03 -10.25
N PRO A 148 7.72 -5.11 -9.80
CA PRO A 148 7.81 -4.28 -8.60
C PRO A 148 7.15 -4.93 -7.37
N CYS A 149 7.74 -4.77 -6.17
CA CYS A 149 7.13 -5.21 -4.93
C CYS A 149 6.04 -4.22 -4.44
N TRP A 150 4.96 -4.66 -3.80
CA TRP A 150 3.88 -3.81 -3.28
C TRP A 150 4.42 -2.72 -2.35
N VAL A 151 5.33 -3.10 -1.46
CA VAL A 151 6.00 -2.21 -0.51
C VAL A 151 7.50 -2.34 -0.70
N HIS A 152 8.19 -1.22 -0.94
CA HIS A 152 9.64 -1.14 -0.95
C HIS A 152 10.09 -0.10 0.07
N GLN A 153 10.90 -0.51 1.06
CA GLN A 153 11.40 0.40 2.10
C GLN A 153 10.28 1.21 2.77
N ALA A 154 9.20 0.52 3.17
CA ALA A 154 7.99 1.10 3.75
C ALA A 154 7.23 2.10 2.83
N ARG A 155 7.44 2.06 1.51
CA ARG A 155 6.70 2.88 0.53
C ARG A 155 5.91 2.00 -0.43
N PHE A 156 4.66 2.38 -0.71
CA PHE A 156 3.89 1.66 -1.73
C PHE A 156 4.40 1.95 -3.12
N ASN A 157 4.56 0.89 -3.91
CA ASN A 157 4.48 1.00 -5.36
C ASN A 157 3.01 1.04 -5.77
N TRP A 158 2.71 1.88 -6.76
CA TRP A 158 1.37 1.99 -7.32
C TRP A 158 1.34 1.40 -8.73
N GLN A 159 0.18 0.90 -9.12
CA GLN A 159 -0.06 0.33 -10.45
C GLN A 159 -0.52 1.40 -11.44
N ALA A 160 -1.17 2.46 -10.93
CA ALA A 160 -1.76 3.50 -11.75
C ALA A 160 -1.76 4.85 -11.04
N THR A 161 -1.97 5.91 -11.82
CA THR A 161 -2.17 7.28 -11.32
C THR A 161 -3.64 7.64 -11.49
N ALA A 162 -4.28 8.18 -10.45
CA ALA A 162 -5.64 8.70 -10.55
C ALA A 162 -5.65 9.93 -11.46
N SER A 163 -6.56 9.94 -12.43
CA SER A 163 -6.82 11.09 -13.30
C SER A 163 -8.06 11.87 -12.89
N ALA A 164 -9.00 11.24 -12.18
CA ALA A 164 -10.18 11.90 -11.62
C ALA A 164 -10.59 11.28 -10.26
N VAL A 165 -10.89 12.13 -9.28
CA VAL A 165 -11.23 11.77 -7.90
C VAL A 165 -12.46 12.57 -7.45
N TYR A 166 -13.41 11.92 -6.79
CA TYR A 166 -14.64 12.51 -6.24
C TYR A 166 -15.02 11.89 -4.90
N SER A 167 -16.05 12.47 -4.27
CA SER A 167 -16.70 11.95 -3.06
C SER A 167 -15.74 11.61 -1.93
N LEU A 168 -15.39 12.62 -1.15
CA LEU A 168 -14.37 12.55 -0.10
C LEU A 168 -15.02 12.42 1.26
N CYS A 169 -14.79 11.29 1.93
CA CYS A 169 -15.07 11.18 3.36
C CYS A 169 -13.77 11.38 4.13
N MET A 170 -13.73 12.52 4.80
CA MET A 170 -12.59 13.00 5.56
C MET A 170 -12.55 12.32 6.92
N HIS A 171 -11.44 11.63 7.22
CA HIS A 171 -11.31 10.98 8.51
C HIS A 171 -11.02 12.00 9.61
N ARG A 172 -11.64 11.81 10.78
CA ARG A 172 -11.51 12.74 11.90
C ARG A 172 -10.15 12.55 12.56
N TRP A 173 -9.46 13.67 12.75
CA TRP A 173 -8.26 13.68 13.58
C TRP A 173 -8.59 13.81 15.05
N VAL A 174 -7.78 13.15 15.87
CA VAL A 174 -7.79 13.28 17.31
C VAL A 174 -6.51 13.97 17.76
N PRO A 175 -6.59 14.92 18.71
CA PRO A 175 -5.40 15.47 19.33
C PRO A 175 -4.71 14.38 20.15
N ALA A 176 -3.38 14.36 20.10
CA ALA A 176 -2.54 13.52 20.93
C ALA A 176 -1.24 14.25 21.27
N ARG A 177 -0.41 13.64 22.11
CA ARG A 177 0.94 14.13 22.41
C ARG A 177 1.95 13.05 22.11
N ALA A 178 3.05 13.45 21.48
CA ALA A 178 4.16 12.57 21.16
C ALA A 178 5.47 13.13 21.71
N LYS A 179 6.42 12.25 22.00
CA LYS A 179 7.76 12.64 22.42
C LYS A 179 8.72 12.53 21.26
N ILE A 180 9.47 13.58 20.96
CA ILE A 180 10.55 13.53 19.98
C ILE A 180 11.69 12.69 20.57
N LEU A 181 11.91 11.51 19.99
CA LEU A 181 12.99 10.61 20.41
C LEU A 181 14.32 11.01 19.79
N ARG A 182 14.31 11.47 18.53
CA ARG A 182 15.53 11.80 17.79
C ARG A 182 15.27 12.78 16.66
N CYS A 183 16.16 13.76 16.51
CA CYS A 183 16.20 14.62 15.32
C CYS A 183 17.26 14.08 14.34
N VAL A 184 16.84 13.66 13.15
CA VAL A 184 17.74 13.15 12.12
C VAL A 184 18.15 14.32 11.23
N ARG A 185 19.46 14.53 11.11
CA ARG A 185 20.04 15.60 10.29
C ARG A 185 20.60 15.01 9.00
N GLY A 186 20.33 15.67 7.88
CA GLY A 186 20.79 15.27 6.55
C GLY A 186 21.26 16.47 5.74
N GLY A 187 22.19 16.25 4.81
CA GLY A 187 22.77 17.28 3.94
C GLY A 187 24.31 17.26 3.90
N PRO A 188 24.95 17.99 2.97
CA PRO A 188 26.39 18.18 2.94
C PRO A 188 26.92 18.73 4.27
N ARG A 189 28.20 18.44 4.60
CA ARG A 189 28.84 18.69 5.91
C ARG A 189 28.63 20.08 6.56
N HIS A 190 28.20 21.09 5.79
CA HIS A 190 28.06 22.47 6.23
C HIS A 190 26.60 22.95 6.45
N ASN A 191 25.58 22.15 6.13
CA ASN A 191 24.18 22.52 6.38
C ASN A 191 23.43 21.39 7.08
N ARG A 192 23.60 21.30 8.41
CA ARG A 192 23.04 20.23 9.26
C ARG A 192 21.54 20.46 9.55
N THR A 193 20.73 20.62 8.51
CA THR A 193 19.27 20.74 8.63
C THR A 193 18.67 19.41 9.11
N ILE A 194 17.66 19.50 9.97
CA ILE A 194 16.84 18.34 10.35
C ILE A 194 16.03 17.94 9.11
N CYS A 195 16.20 16.70 8.65
CA CYS A 195 15.44 16.17 7.51
C CYS A 195 14.22 15.33 7.96
N SER A 196 14.27 14.78 9.17
CA SER A 196 13.17 14.06 9.79
C SER A 196 13.30 14.03 11.30
N ILE A 197 12.20 13.81 12.00
CA ILE A 197 12.16 13.53 13.43
C ILE A 197 11.59 12.14 13.65
N ARG A 198 12.13 11.43 14.64
CA ARG A 198 11.50 10.23 15.20
C ARG A 198 10.71 10.63 16.41
N ILE A 199 9.44 10.27 16.44
CA ILE A 199 8.55 10.52 17.58
C ILE A 199 8.02 9.21 18.13
N GLN A 200 7.68 9.20 19.41
CA GLN A 200 6.95 8.12 20.05
C GLN A 200 5.53 8.57 20.36
N LEU A 201 4.55 7.83 19.84
CA LEU A 201 3.13 7.99 20.13
C LEU A 201 2.59 6.61 20.55
N ASP A 202 1.98 6.51 21.73
CA ASP A 202 1.43 5.26 22.28
C ASP A 202 2.43 4.09 22.31
N GLY A 203 3.69 4.39 22.60
CA GLY A 203 4.76 3.40 22.64
C GLY A 203 5.29 2.99 21.25
N ILE A 204 4.68 3.46 20.16
CA ILE A 204 5.08 3.16 18.78
C ILE A 204 5.96 4.30 18.24
N GLU A 205 7.06 3.95 17.58
CA GLU A 205 7.94 4.92 16.91
C GLU A 205 7.46 5.24 15.51
N PHE A 206 7.44 6.53 15.16
CA PHE A 206 7.11 7.01 13.83
C PHE A 206 8.20 7.95 13.30
N VAL A 207 8.42 7.93 11.99
CA VAL A 207 9.34 8.85 11.31
C VAL A 207 8.53 9.91 10.57
N LEU A 208 8.72 11.16 10.95
CA LEU A 208 8.02 12.30 10.36
C LEU A 208 9.00 13.20 9.65
N THR A 209 8.60 13.71 8.48
CA THR A 209 9.39 14.66 7.68
C THR A 209 8.81 16.07 7.81
N GLN A 210 9.44 17.06 7.19
CA GLN A 210 8.93 18.45 7.17
C GLN A 210 7.47 18.54 6.69
N ARG A 211 6.99 17.62 5.85
CA ARG A 211 5.58 17.56 5.41
C ARG A 211 4.61 17.36 6.58
N ASN A 212 5.04 16.62 7.60
CA ASN A 212 4.22 16.26 8.75
C ASN A 212 4.37 17.25 9.90
N VAL A 213 5.09 18.37 9.72
CA VAL A 213 5.37 19.34 10.78
C VAL A 213 4.81 20.68 10.36
N ASN A 214 3.92 21.23 11.20
CA ASN A 214 3.48 22.60 11.07
C ASN A 214 4.62 23.53 11.52
N GLY A 215 5.02 24.46 10.66
CA GLY A 215 6.18 25.31 10.90
C GLY A 215 7.52 24.65 10.53
N ASN A 216 8.61 25.07 11.18
CA ASN A 216 9.96 24.70 10.77
C ASN A 216 10.48 23.50 11.58
N ILE A 217 10.69 22.35 10.93
CA ILE A 217 11.20 21.13 11.58
C ILE A 217 12.59 21.33 12.24
N ASN A 218 13.36 22.34 11.80
CA ASN A 218 14.65 22.66 12.39
C ASN A 218 14.55 23.21 13.82
N LEU A 219 13.36 23.60 14.27
CA LEU A 219 13.10 24.02 15.65
C LEU A 219 12.86 22.83 16.59
N ALA A 220 12.71 21.62 16.07
CA ALA A 220 12.46 20.41 16.85
C ALA A 220 13.67 20.03 17.73
N GLN A 221 13.39 19.72 19.00
CA GLN A 221 14.41 19.31 19.97
C GLN A 221 14.19 17.87 20.44
N GLN A 222 15.27 17.10 20.57
CA GLN A 222 15.21 15.76 21.14
C GLN A 222 14.73 15.82 22.61
N GLY A 223 13.81 14.94 22.97
CA GLY A 223 13.18 14.88 24.28
C GLY A 223 11.95 15.78 24.43
N GLN A 224 11.70 16.69 23.48
CA GLN A 224 10.56 17.59 23.48
C GLN A 224 9.25 16.82 23.34
N TRP A 225 8.23 17.22 24.12
CA TRP A 225 6.85 16.82 23.89
C TRP A 225 6.20 17.78 22.91
N VAL A 226 5.56 17.23 21.88
CA VAL A 226 4.86 17.97 20.84
C VAL A 226 3.43 17.52 20.74
N ASP A 227 2.56 18.45 20.37
CA ASP A 227 1.16 18.14 20.09
C ASP A 227 1.08 17.56 18.68
N VAL A 228 0.31 16.50 18.51
CA VAL A 228 0.16 15.82 17.23
C VAL A 228 -1.31 15.64 16.91
N SER A 229 -1.66 15.86 15.65
CA SER A 229 -2.93 15.39 15.10
C SER A 229 -2.72 13.97 14.61
N ALA A 230 -3.47 13.02 15.16
CA ALA A 230 -3.38 11.62 14.81
C ALA A 230 -4.70 11.11 14.25
N ILE A 231 -4.63 10.03 13.47
CA ILE A 231 -5.80 9.23 13.10
C ILE A 231 -5.90 8.04 14.04
N VAL A 232 -7.14 7.63 14.35
CA VAL A 232 -7.38 6.37 15.04
C VAL A 232 -7.55 5.29 13.98
N VAL A 233 -6.67 4.30 14.01
CA VAL A 233 -6.72 3.18 13.07
C VAL A 233 -7.88 2.28 13.45
N ALA A 234 -8.80 2.02 12.51
CA ALA A 234 -9.97 1.18 12.74
C ALA A 234 -9.59 -0.23 13.22
N GLU A 235 -10.50 -0.88 13.95
CA GLU A 235 -10.27 -2.24 14.48
C GLU A 235 -9.95 -3.23 13.37
N HIS A 236 -9.00 -4.14 13.63
CA HIS A 236 -8.46 -5.15 12.72
C HIS A 236 -7.64 -4.62 11.53
N TRP A 237 -7.54 -3.30 11.35
CA TRP A 237 -6.64 -2.74 10.35
C TRP A 237 -5.20 -2.92 10.78
N HIS A 238 -4.31 -3.05 9.79
CA HIS A 238 -2.89 -3.14 10.04
C HIS A 238 -2.25 -1.75 9.95
N ALA A 239 -1.34 -1.44 10.85
CA ALA A 239 -0.60 -0.19 10.90
C ALA A 239 0.90 -0.46 10.88
N ASP A 240 1.64 0.38 10.16
CA ASP A 240 3.10 0.43 10.15
C ASP A 240 3.55 1.91 10.23
N TRP A 241 4.85 2.18 10.31
CA TRP A 241 5.45 3.47 10.64
C TRP A 241 5.10 4.61 9.67
N GLY A 242 4.50 4.30 8.52
CA GLY A 242 4.12 5.29 7.52
C GLY A 242 2.91 4.90 6.67
N PHE A 243 2.15 3.89 7.06
CA PHE A 243 0.94 3.49 6.35
C PHE A 243 -0.06 2.69 7.20
N ILE A 244 -1.30 2.62 6.72
CA ILE A 244 -2.31 1.65 7.17
C ILE A 244 -2.72 0.72 6.04
N LEU A 245 -3.18 -0.47 6.38
CA LEU A 245 -3.80 -1.41 5.45
C LEU A 245 -5.15 -1.87 5.99
N PRO A 246 -6.15 -2.05 5.12
CA PRO A 246 -7.38 -2.71 5.49
C PRO A 246 -7.13 -4.19 5.89
N PRO A 247 -8.03 -4.81 6.66
CA PRO A 247 -7.84 -6.17 7.20
C PRO A 247 -7.70 -7.23 6.12
N ASP A 248 -8.25 -7.00 4.94
CA ASP A 248 -8.26 -7.89 3.78
C ASP A 248 -7.21 -7.52 2.73
N ALA A 249 -6.25 -6.64 3.07
CA ALA A 249 -5.21 -6.24 2.12
C ALA A 249 -4.44 -7.45 1.58
N VAL A 250 -4.14 -7.43 0.28
CA VAL A 250 -3.50 -8.58 -0.42
C VAL A 250 -2.03 -8.80 -0.06
N PHE A 251 -1.44 -7.95 0.77
CA PHE A 251 -0.08 -8.10 1.26
C PHE A 251 0.02 -7.68 2.74
N ARG A 252 1.14 -8.07 3.35
CA ARG A 252 1.53 -7.72 4.71
C ARG A 252 2.98 -7.25 4.70
N GLY A 253 3.26 -6.27 5.54
CA GLY A 253 4.60 -5.79 5.85
C GLY A 253 5.12 -6.48 7.10
N ARG A 254 6.45 -6.51 7.26
CA ARG A 254 7.12 -7.25 8.34
C ARG A 254 6.80 -6.76 9.76
N HIS A 255 6.56 -5.46 9.95
CA HIS A 255 6.49 -4.84 11.28
C HIS A 255 5.10 -4.28 11.61
N GLN A 256 4.06 -4.92 11.09
CA GLN A 256 2.69 -4.44 11.23
C GLN A 256 2.07 -4.75 12.59
N ILE A 257 1.36 -3.77 13.13
CA ILE A 257 0.54 -3.91 14.32
C ILE A 257 -0.91 -4.03 13.88
N VAL A 258 -1.63 -5.03 14.38
CA VAL A 258 -3.08 -5.12 14.22
C VAL A 258 -3.74 -4.18 15.22
N SER A 259 -4.53 -3.24 14.73
CA SER A 259 -5.24 -2.28 15.58
C SER A 259 -6.40 -2.94 16.31
N ASP A 260 -6.54 -2.62 17.60
CA ASP A 260 -7.72 -2.89 18.44
C ASP A 260 -8.70 -1.70 18.45
N GLY A 261 -8.57 -0.79 17.48
CA GLY A 261 -9.32 0.48 17.44
C GLY A 261 -8.71 1.58 18.30
N ARG A 262 -7.56 1.37 18.95
CA ARG A 262 -6.87 2.39 19.77
C ARG A 262 -5.53 2.83 19.21
N VAL A 263 -4.99 2.12 18.21
CA VAL A 263 -3.73 2.49 17.57
C VAL A 263 -3.89 3.85 16.91
N ARG A 264 -2.96 4.77 17.20
CA ARG A 264 -2.94 6.11 16.61
C ARG A 264 -1.71 6.29 15.73
N ILE A 265 -1.92 6.83 14.53
CA ILE A 265 -0.83 7.19 13.62
C ILE A 265 -0.77 8.71 13.51
N PRO A 266 0.41 9.32 13.72
CA PRO A 266 0.58 10.76 13.59
C PRO A 266 0.44 11.18 12.13
N VAL A 267 -0.40 12.19 11.90
CA VAL A 267 -0.59 12.82 10.59
C VAL A 267 0.20 14.12 10.52
N PHE A 268 0.07 14.94 11.57
CA PHE A 268 0.75 16.24 11.71
C PHE A 268 1.28 16.45 13.13
N VAL A 269 2.34 17.22 13.24
CA VAL A 269 2.93 17.75 14.47
C VAL A 269 2.71 19.26 14.47
N GLY A 270 2.11 19.77 15.54
CA GLY A 270 1.90 21.20 15.80
C GLY A 270 3.02 21.80 16.63
#